data_AF-A0A923XVN9-F1
#
_entry.id   AF-A0A923XVN9-F1
#
_cell.length_a   1.000
_cell.length_b   1.000
_cell.length_c   1.000
_cell.angle_alpha   90.00
_cell.angle_beta   90.00
_cell.angle_gamma   90.00
#
_symmetry.space_group_name_H-M   'P 1'
#
loop_
_entity.id
_entity.type
_entity.pdbx_description
1 polymer ?
#
loop_
_entity_poly.entity_id
_entity_poly.type
_entity_poly.pdbx_seq_one_letter_code
_entity_poly.pdbx_strand_id
1 'polypeptide(L)'
;MAGTPVLTLEGEMPVEYLQPGDRILTRDGARQLVQVAVSVVRNARVVRIAHGTLGVDSPTLDVTVSAEQQILVRDWRAKAMVGRPQAMITASRLADGEYIRIETLAEARFFTLTFDTAVVIYAGGLELCCPALVVA
;
A
#
# COMPACT_ATOMS: atom_id res chain seq x y z
N MET A 1 -0.12 -0.96 7.38
CA MET A 1 0.00 -1.50 8.76
C MET A 1 -0.18 -0.34 9.74
N ALA A 2 -0.31 -0.57 11.04
CA ALA A 2 -0.32 0.55 12.00
C ALA A 2 0.90 1.46 11.77
N GLY A 3 0.73 2.77 11.93
CA GLY A 3 1.74 3.78 11.70
C GLY A 3 2.03 4.08 10.22
N THR A 4 1.42 3.38 9.27
CA THR A 4 1.57 3.74 7.84
C THR A 4 0.89 5.09 7.59
N PRO A 5 1.62 6.15 7.18
CA PRO A 5 1.01 7.43 6.85
C PRO A 5 0.21 7.29 5.56
N VAL A 6 -1.00 7.81 5.52
CA VAL A 6 -1.89 7.86 4.35
C VAL A 6 -2.16 9.31 4.02
N LEU A 7 -2.00 9.68 2.76
CA LEU A 7 -2.21 11.05 2.33
C LEU A 7 -3.71 11.38 2.27
N THR A 8 -4.13 12.37 3.05
CA THR A 8 -5.49 12.90 3.10
C THR A 8 -5.51 14.34 2.56
N LEU A 9 -6.69 14.94 2.42
CA LEU A 9 -6.80 16.38 2.11
C LEU A 9 -6.22 17.29 3.21
N GLU A 10 -6.07 16.79 4.44
CA GLU A 10 -5.56 17.54 5.58
C GLU A 10 -4.07 17.27 5.85
N GLY A 11 -3.42 16.46 5.01
CA GLY A 11 -2.03 16.02 5.16
C GLY A 11 -1.92 14.51 5.39
N GLU A 12 -0.72 14.05 5.78
CA GLU A 12 -0.51 12.64 6.08
C GLU A 12 -1.09 12.28 7.46
N MET A 13 -1.92 11.24 7.51
CA MET A 13 -2.50 10.71 8.75
C MET A 13 -2.15 9.22 8.89
N PRO A 14 -1.76 8.73 10.09
CA PRO A 14 -1.56 7.30 10.28
C PRO A 14 -2.85 6.53 10.06
N VAL A 15 -2.76 5.38 9.37
CA VAL A 15 -3.93 4.60 8.93
C VAL A 15 -4.90 4.22 10.06
N GLU A 16 -4.42 4.05 11.28
CA GLU A 16 -5.22 3.71 12.46
C GLU A 16 -6.12 4.84 12.97
N TYR A 17 -5.89 6.08 12.52
CA TYR A 17 -6.74 7.23 12.83
C TYR A 17 -7.84 7.46 11.79
N LEU A 18 -7.75 6.81 10.62
CA LEU A 18 -8.72 6.97 9.56
C LEU A 18 -10.07 6.34 9.92
N GLN A 19 -11.13 7.02 9.51
CA GLN A 19 -12.52 6.62 9.73
C GLN A 19 -13.33 6.69 8.43
N PRO A 20 -14.39 5.86 8.30
CA PRO A 20 -15.37 6.04 7.24
C PRO A 20 -15.86 7.49 7.17
N GLY A 21 -15.83 8.08 5.98
CA GLY A 21 -16.12 9.50 5.77
C GLY A 21 -14.90 10.36 5.44
N ASP A 22 -13.70 9.94 5.84
CA ASP A 22 -12.48 10.71 5.58
C ASP A 22 -12.19 10.82 4.08
N ARG A 23 -11.62 11.96 3.68
CA ARG A 23 -11.24 12.23 2.28
C ARG A 23 -9.77 11.88 2.05
N ILE A 24 -9.56 10.74 1.40
CA ILE A 24 -8.23 10.21 1.07
C ILE A 24 -7.82 10.72 -0.31
N LEU A 25 -6.58 11.19 -0.44
CA LEU A 25 -6.02 11.53 -1.74
C LEU A 25 -5.66 10.26 -2.50
N THR A 26 -6.27 10.11 -3.67
CA THR A 26 -6.02 9.01 -4.61
C THR A 26 -5.39 9.56 -5.89
N ARG A 27 -4.90 8.67 -6.75
CA ARG A 27 -4.35 9.04 -8.05
C ARG A 27 -5.36 9.75 -8.97
N ASP A 28 -6.65 9.48 -8.79
CA ASP A 28 -7.75 10.03 -9.60
C ASP A 28 -8.55 11.12 -8.85
N GLY A 29 -7.94 11.73 -7.84
CA GLY A 29 -8.55 12.78 -7.01
C GLY A 29 -8.97 12.28 -5.62
N ALA A 30 -9.49 13.20 -4.79
CA ALA A 30 -9.92 12.84 -3.43
C ALA A 30 -11.16 11.93 -3.45
N ARG A 31 -11.14 10.86 -2.66
CA ARG A 31 -12.25 9.91 -2.51
C ARG A 31 -12.64 9.75 -1.06
N GLN A 32 -13.92 9.54 -0.82
CA GLN A 32 -14.44 9.29 0.52
C GLN A 32 -14.18 7.82 0.90
N LEU A 33 -13.54 7.61 2.03
CA LEU A 33 -13.32 6.30 2.61
C LEU A 33 -14.66 5.69 3.05
N VAL A 34 -14.98 4.50 2.56
CA VAL A 34 -16.26 3.84 2.84
C VAL A 34 -16.17 2.96 4.07
N GLN A 35 -15.06 2.24 4.22
CA GLN A 35 -14.87 1.31 5.33
C GLN A 35 -13.40 1.19 5.71
N VAL A 36 -13.15 1.01 7.00
CA VAL A 36 -11.87 0.57 7.55
C VAL A 36 -12.09 -0.76 8.26
N ALA A 37 -11.45 -1.82 7.76
CA ALA A 37 -11.45 -3.12 8.42
C ALA A 37 -10.09 -3.37 9.06
N VAL A 38 -10.09 -3.90 10.28
CA VAL A 38 -8.87 -4.27 11.01
C VAL A 38 -8.82 -5.79 11.15
N SER A 39 -7.70 -6.38 10.73
CA SER A 39 -7.46 -7.82 10.89
C SER A 39 -6.13 -8.06 11.59
N VAL A 40 -6.12 -9.03 12.50
CA VAL A 40 -4.90 -9.54 13.14
C VAL A 40 -4.58 -10.89 12.55
N VAL A 41 -3.38 -11.02 11.97
CA VAL A 41 -2.93 -12.23 11.27
C VAL A 41 -1.71 -12.77 11.98
N ARG A 42 -1.74 -14.06 12.36
CA ARG A 42 -0.58 -14.78 12.88
C ARG A 42 0.27 -15.34 11.75
N ASN A 43 1.58 -15.46 11.97
CA ASN A 43 2.55 -15.88 10.95
C ASN A 43 2.37 -15.08 9.65
N ALA A 44 2.20 -13.76 9.79
CA ALA A 44 1.83 -12.89 8.70
C ALA A 44 3.02 -12.72 7.75
N ARG A 45 2.82 -13.08 6.48
CA ARG A 45 3.79 -12.82 5.42
C ARG A 45 3.72 -11.34 5.04
N VAL A 46 4.82 -10.64 5.21
CA VAL A 46 4.95 -9.22 4.90
C VAL A 46 6.12 -8.99 3.96
N VAL A 47 6.14 -7.82 3.34
CA VAL A 47 7.26 -7.33 2.55
C VAL A 47 7.75 -6.03 3.17
N ARG A 48 9.02 -6.03 3.57
CA ARG A 48 9.75 -4.85 4.04
C ARG A 48 10.45 -4.22 2.85
N ILE A 49 10.14 -2.95 2.60
CA ILE A 49 10.66 -2.16 1.48
C ILE A 49 11.53 -1.07 2.10
N ALA A 50 12.82 -1.10 1.83
CA ALA A 50 13.74 -0.06 2.30
C ALA A 50 13.45 1.28 1.62
N HIS A 51 13.73 2.39 2.30
CA HIS A 51 13.64 3.73 1.72
C HIS A 51 14.41 3.83 0.39
N GLY A 52 13.89 4.63 -0.55
CA GLY A 52 14.53 4.89 -1.86
C GLY A 52 14.60 3.71 -2.84
N THR A 53 13.89 2.60 -2.58
CA THR A 53 14.03 1.37 -3.40
C THR A 53 13.10 1.32 -4.62
N LEU A 54 11.96 2.01 -4.58
CA LEU A 54 10.90 1.99 -5.60
C LEU A 54 10.75 3.35 -6.29
N GLY A 55 11.70 3.67 -7.16
CA GLY A 55 11.78 4.95 -7.85
C GLY A 55 12.70 5.92 -7.13
N VAL A 56 12.71 7.18 -7.57
CA VAL A 56 13.58 8.22 -6.98
C VAL A 56 13.01 8.61 -5.61
N ASP A 57 13.77 8.35 -4.54
CA ASP A 57 13.46 8.71 -3.15
C ASP A 57 12.13 8.18 -2.60
N SER A 58 11.62 7.08 -3.15
CA SER A 58 10.41 6.40 -2.69
C SER A 58 10.70 4.94 -2.29
N PRO A 59 10.18 4.46 -1.15
CA PRO A 59 9.47 5.23 -0.13
C PRO A 59 10.43 6.17 0.63
N THR A 60 9.91 7.23 1.27
CA THR A 60 10.71 8.20 2.04
C THR A 60 11.27 7.62 3.34
N LEU A 61 10.65 6.55 3.84
CA LEU A 61 11.08 5.76 4.99
C LEU A 61 10.89 4.28 4.68
N ASP A 62 11.50 3.40 5.48
CA ASP A 62 11.22 1.97 5.39
C ASP A 62 9.73 1.69 5.63
N VAL A 63 9.11 0.91 4.75
CA VAL A 63 7.69 0.55 4.85
C VAL A 63 7.52 -0.96 4.88
N THR A 64 6.53 -1.42 5.64
CA THR A 64 6.12 -2.82 5.67
C THR A 64 4.67 -2.94 5.22
N VAL A 65 4.44 -3.81 4.23
CA VAL A 65 3.11 -4.09 3.66
C VAL A 65 2.82 -5.58 3.71
N SER A 66 1.55 -5.96 3.54
CA SER A 66 1.18 -7.36 3.28
C SER A 66 1.93 -7.87 2.03
N ALA A 67 2.36 -9.12 2.04
CA ALA A 67 2.99 -9.74 0.88
C ALA A 67 2.09 -9.75 -0.37
N GLU A 68 0.77 -9.70 -0.18
CA GLU A 68 -0.25 -9.66 -1.24
C GLU A 68 -0.66 -8.24 -1.63
N GLN A 69 -0.12 -7.21 -0.98
CA GLN A 69 -0.43 -5.81 -1.31
C GLN A 69 -0.02 -5.52 -2.76
N GLN A 70 -0.95 -5.00 -3.56
CA GLN A 70 -0.62 -4.53 -4.90
C GLN A 70 -0.11 -3.10 -4.84
N ILE A 71 1.06 -2.87 -5.44
CA ILE A 71 1.75 -1.58 -5.52
C ILE A 71 1.80 -1.15 -6.99
N LEU A 72 1.47 0.10 -7.27
CA LEU A 72 1.63 0.66 -8.60
C LEU A 72 3.11 0.98 -8.83
N VAL A 73 3.75 0.23 -9.72
CA VAL A 73 5.15 0.40 -10.09
C VAL A 73 5.23 1.10 -11.43
N ARG A 74 6.05 2.16 -11.52
CA ARG A 74 6.16 3.05 -12.69
C ARG A 74 7.61 3.28 -13.13
N ASP A 75 8.51 2.40 -12.71
CA ASP A 75 9.93 2.45 -13.06
C ASP A 75 10.29 1.33 -14.05
N TRP A 76 11.59 1.12 -14.24
CA TRP A 76 12.13 0.09 -15.13
C TRP A 76 11.63 -1.33 -14.78
N ARG A 77 11.27 -1.61 -13.51
CA ARG A 77 10.78 -2.92 -13.08
C ARG A 77 9.44 -3.24 -13.73
N ALA A 78 8.54 -2.27 -13.88
CA ALA A 78 7.27 -2.48 -14.58
C ALA A 78 7.48 -2.93 -16.04
N LYS A 79 8.44 -2.31 -16.73
CA LYS A 79 8.80 -2.68 -18.10
C LYS A 79 9.45 -4.06 -18.15
N ALA A 80 10.36 -4.36 -17.22
CA ALA A 80 11.02 -5.65 -17.15
C ALA A 80 10.05 -6.81 -16.82
N MET A 81 9.09 -6.58 -15.93
CA MET A 81 8.19 -7.62 -15.42
C MET A 81 6.93 -7.81 -16.28
N VAL A 82 6.41 -6.75 -16.91
CA VAL A 82 5.11 -6.76 -17.60
C VAL A 82 5.16 -6.13 -19.00
N GLY A 83 6.30 -5.58 -19.42
CA GLY A 83 6.44 -4.95 -20.75
C GLY A 83 5.71 -3.60 -20.89
N ARG A 84 5.26 -2.99 -19.78
CA ARG A 84 4.50 -1.73 -19.74
C ARG A 84 5.24 -0.67 -18.95
N PRO A 85 5.04 0.63 -19.23
CA PRO A 85 5.69 1.72 -18.47
C PRO A 85 5.23 1.77 -17.00
N GLN A 86 4.06 1.22 -16.70
CA GLN A 86 3.56 1.05 -15.35
C GLN A 86 2.70 -0.20 -15.22
N ALA A 87 2.67 -0.81 -14.04
CA ALA A 87 1.85 -1.97 -13.73
C ALA A 87 1.54 -2.07 -12.24
N MET A 88 0.40 -2.68 -11.91
CA MET A 88 0.15 -3.16 -10.56
C MET A 88 0.94 -4.44 -10.32
N ILE A 89 1.81 -4.44 -9.31
CA ILE A 89 2.68 -5.56 -8.96
C ILE A 89 2.46 -5.91 -7.50
N THR A 90 2.24 -7.19 -7.21
CA THR A 90 2.17 -7.70 -5.86
C THR A 90 3.51 -7.52 -5.15
N ALA A 91 3.51 -7.01 -3.93
CA ALA A 91 4.73 -6.68 -3.18
C ALA A 91 5.72 -7.85 -3.09
N SER A 92 5.24 -9.08 -2.91
CA SER A 92 6.08 -10.29 -2.88
C SER A 92 6.87 -10.52 -4.17
N ARG A 93 6.37 -10.08 -5.33
CA ARG A 93 7.06 -10.19 -6.62
C ARG A 93 8.15 -9.13 -6.82
N LEU A 94 8.20 -8.11 -5.98
CA LEU A 94 9.24 -7.08 -5.99
C LEU A 94 10.44 -7.47 -5.13
N ALA A 95 10.36 -8.55 -4.36
CA ALA A 95 11.42 -8.96 -3.45
C ALA A 95 12.72 -9.33 -4.21
N ASP A 96 13.80 -8.65 -3.86
CA ASP A 96 15.15 -8.90 -4.36
C ASP A 96 16.05 -9.58 -3.31
N GLY A 97 15.58 -9.66 -2.06
CA GLY A 97 16.31 -10.29 -0.94
C GLY A 97 17.28 -9.35 -0.23
N GLU A 98 17.46 -8.13 -0.71
CA GLU A 98 18.38 -7.14 -0.13
C GLU A 98 17.63 -5.91 0.37
N TYR A 99 17.00 -5.16 -0.54
CA TYR A 99 16.28 -3.92 -0.24
C TYR A 99 14.78 -4.14 -0.12
N ILE A 100 14.24 -5.14 -0.84
CA ILE A 100 12.86 -5.59 -0.73
C ILE A 100 12.88 -7.04 -0.24
N ARG A 101 12.46 -7.26 1.00
CA ARG A 101 12.59 -8.55 1.69
C ARG A 101 11.25 -9.09 2.13
N ILE A 102 11.02 -10.37 1.89
CA ILE A 102 9.87 -11.10 2.42
C ILE A 102 10.22 -11.54 3.84
N GLU A 103 9.37 -11.20 4.80
CA GLU A 103 9.52 -11.58 6.19
C GLU A 103 8.24 -12.25 6.69
N THR A 104 8.35 -13.04 7.77
CA THR A 104 7.20 -13.59 8.48
C THR A 104 7.19 -13.02 9.88
N LEU A 105 6.17 -12.21 10.19
CA LEU A 105 5.95 -11.70 11.54
C LEU A 105 5.11 -12.69 12.32
N ALA A 106 5.44 -12.91 13.60
CA ALA A 106 4.64 -13.78 14.47
C ALA A 106 3.17 -13.35 14.50
N GLU A 107 2.93 -12.04 14.50
CA GLU A 107 1.63 -11.42 14.38
C GLU A 107 1.74 -10.06 13.68
N ALA A 108 0.77 -9.70 12.84
CA ALA A 108 0.65 -8.38 12.24
C ALA A 108 -0.80 -7.89 12.26
N ARG A 109 -0.98 -6.58 12.47
CA ARG A 109 -2.27 -5.89 12.34
C ARG A 109 -2.33 -5.15 11.01
N PHE A 110 -3.28 -5.54 10.17
CA PHE A 110 -3.55 -4.88 8.90
C PHE A 110 -4.82 -4.02 8.98
N PHE A 111 -4.76 -2.90 8.28
CA PHE A 111 -5.86 -1.96 8.10
C PHE A 111 -6.20 -1.98 6.61
N THR A 112 -7.38 -2.46 6.27
CA THR A 112 -7.88 -2.52 4.91
C THR A 112 -8.84 -1.37 4.70
N LEU A 113 -8.46 -0.46 3.82
CA LEU A 113 -9.26 0.69 3.41
C LEU A 113 -10.07 0.28 2.16
N THR A 114 -11.37 0.50 2.21
CA THR A 114 -12.30 0.16 1.13
C THR A 114 -13.03 1.41 0.65
N PHE A 115 -13.18 1.52 -0.66
CA PHE A 115 -13.82 2.67 -1.32
C PHE A 115 -15.04 2.21 -2.14
N ASP A 116 -15.77 3.15 -2.72
CA ASP A 116 -16.90 2.86 -3.63
C ASP A 116 -16.46 2.16 -4.93
N THR A 117 -15.23 2.44 -5.35
CA THR A 117 -14.54 1.92 -6.51
C THR A 117 -13.12 1.54 -6.12
N ALA A 118 -12.45 0.69 -6.92
CA ALA A 118 -11.05 0.39 -6.67
C ALA A 118 -10.22 1.63 -6.98
N VAL A 119 -9.31 2.00 -6.07
CA VAL A 119 -8.52 3.23 -6.17
C VAL A 119 -7.06 2.96 -5.84
N VAL A 120 -6.18 3.85 -6.29
CA VAL A 120 -4.78 3.87 -5.88
C VAL A 120 -4.55 5.05 -4.94
N ILE A 121 -4.18 4.77 -3.69
CA ILE A 121 -3.90 5.79 -2.67
C ILE A 121 -2.41 6.03 -2.52
N TYR A 122 -2.04 7.17 -1.93
CA TYR A 122 -0.67 7.42 -1.48
C TYR A 122 -0.54 7.04 -0.01
N ALA A 123 0.30 6.06 0.30
CA ALA A 123 0.50 5.57 1.67
C ALA A 123 1.93 5.07 1.88
N GLY A 124 2.60 5.52 2.95
CA GLY A 124 4.00 5.20 3.23
C GLY A 124 4.95 5.65 2.11
N GLY A 125 4.62 6.73 1.40
CA GLY A 125 5.37 7.13 0.21
C GLY A 125 5.26 6.17 -0.98
N LEU A 126 4.32 5.21 -0.95
CA LEU A 126 4.01 4.26 -2.02
C LEU A 126 2.63 4.54 -2.62
N GLU A 127 2.39 4.00 -3.81
CA GLU A 127 1.09 4.01 -4.47
C GLU A 127 0.43 2.63 -4.31
N LEU A 128 -0.55 2.51 -3.41
CA LEU A 128 -1.15 1.25 -3.00
C LEU A 128 -2.56 1.11 -3.57
N CYS A 129 -2.88 -0.06 -4.14
CA CYS A 129 -4.24 -0.37 -4.56
C CYS A 129 -5.13 -0.70 -3.35
N CYS A 130 -6.31 -0.09 -3.32
CA CYS A 130 -7.38 -0.38 -2.37
C CYS A 130 -8.61 -0.90 -3.14
N PRO A 131 -9.27 -1.95 -2.63
CA PRO A 131 -10.41 -2.55 -3.31
C PRO A 131 -11.67 -1.68 -3.23
N ALA A 132 -12.58 -1.91 -4.18
CA ALA A 132 -13.96 -1.47 -4.07
C ALA A 132 -14.71 -2.31 -3.03
N LEU A 133 -15.75 -1.74 -2.42
CA LEU A 133 -16.68 -2.48 -1.60
C LEU A 133 -17.43 -3.47 -2.49
N VAL A 134 -17.29 -4.76 -2.19
CA VAL A 134 -18.12 -5.81 -2.82
C VAL A 134 -19.38 -5.94 -1.99
N VAL A 135 -20.51 -5.48 -2.52
CA VAL A 135 -21.82 -5.76 -1.93
C VAL A 135 -22.16 -7.21 -2.29
N ALA A 136 -22.27 -8.06 -1.27
CA ALA A 136 -22.66 -9.46 -1.40
C ALA A 136 -24.17 -9.60 -1.65
#